data_AF-A0A9E5TR24-F1
#
_entry.id   AF-A0A9E5TR24-F1
#
_cell.length_a   1.000
_cell.length_b   1.000
_cell.length_c   1.000
_cell.angle_alpha   90.00
_cell.angle_beta   90.00
_cell.angle_gamma   90.00
#
_symmetry.space_group_name_H-M   'P 1'
#
loop_
_entity.id
_entity.type
_entity.pdbx_description
1 polymer ?
#
loop_
_entity_poly.entity_id
_entity_poly.type
_entity_poly.pdbx_seq_one_letter_code
_entity_poly.pdbx_strand_id
1 'polypeptide(L)' 'YSKEHLDTFVLLSGDSDFSPLVSKLKENNKYVIGLGVKNSSSNLLIDNCDEFIF' A
#
# COMPACT_ATOMS: atom_id res chain seq x y z
N TYR A 1 8.01 1.18 20.39
CA TYR A 1 6.92 0.22 20.13
C TYR A 1 7.04 -0.27 18.69
N SER A 2 8.06 -1.07 18.42
CA SER A 2 8.25 -1.76 17.14
C SER A 2 7.47 -3.06 17.24
N LYS A 3 6.25 -3.11 16.67
CA LYS A 3 5.54 -4.38 16.55
C LYS A 3 6.21 -5.20 15.45
N GLU A 4 7.24 -5.96 15.81
CA GLU A 4 7.99 -6.82 14.88
C GLU A 4 7.13 -7.90 14.21
N HIS A 5 5.93 -8.18 14.73
CA HIS A 5 5.01 -9.17 14.17
C HIS A 5 4.12 -8.65 13.02
N LEU A 6 4.22 -7.37 12.66
CA LEU A 6 3.45 -6.81 11.55
C LEU A 6 4.31 -6.78 10.30
N ASP A 7 4.22 -7.82 9.49
CA ASP A 7 4.97 -7.96 8.23
C ASP A 7 4.18 -7.45 7.03
N THR A 8 2.85 -7.45 7.12
CA THR A 8 1.95 -7.13 6.02
C THR A 8 0.94 -6.07 6.42
N PHE A 9 0.79 -5.07 5.56
CA PHE A 9 -0.17 -4.00 5.66
C PHE A 9 -1.09 -4.05 4.45
N VAL A 10 -2.39 -4.00 4.69
CA VAL A 10 -3.41 -4.02 3.64
C VAL A 10 -4.07 -2.66 3.60
N LEU A 11 -4.02 -1.99 2.45
CA LEU A 11 -4.54 -0.66 2.24
C LEU A 11 -5.77 -0.73 1.32
N LEU A 12 -6.95 -0.53 1.88
CA LEU A 12 -8.21 -0.44 1.14
C LEU A 12 -8.48 1.01 0.76
N SER A 13 -7.89 1.48 -0.33
CA SER A 13 -8.06 2.84 -0.81
C SER A 13 -7.71 2.99 -2.29
N GLY A 14 -8.47 3.82 -3.00
CA GLY A 14 -8.10 4.30 -4.34
C GLY A 14 -7.33 5.63 -4.33
N ASP A 15 -7.14 6.21 -3.14
CA ASP A 15 -6.58 7.54 -3.01
C ASP A 15 -5.04 7.53 -3.12
N SER A 16 -4.51 8.36 -4.02
CA SER A 16 -3.07 8.52 -4.24
C SER A 16 -2.34 9.17 -3.08
N ASP A 17 -3.04 9.84 -2.17
CA ASP A 17 -2.45 10.52 -1.01
C ASP A 17 -1.72 9.56 -0.06
N PHE A 18 -1.98 8.25 -0.17
CA PHE A 18 -1.28 7.22 0.61
C PHE A 18 0.02 6.72 -0.01
N SER A 19 0.38 7.16 -1.22
CA SER A 19 1.64 6.74 -1.88
C SER A 19 2.88 6.96 -1.01
N PRO A 20 3.07 8.13 -0.34
CA PRO A 20 4.22 8.34 0.55
C PRO A 20 4.25 7.39 1.75
N LEU A 21 3.06 7.00 2.26
CA LEU A 21 2.95 6.05 3.37
C LEU A 21 3.34 4.64 2.91
N VAL A 22 2.85 4.21 1.74
CA VAL A 22 3.22 2.92 1.14
C VAL A 22 4.73 2.85 0.90
N SER A 23 5.32 3.90 0.32
CA SER A 23 6.78 3.97 0.14
C SER A 23 7.51 3.86 1.48
N LYS A 24 7.04 4.52 2.54
CA LYS A 24 7.66 4.43 3.86
C LYS A 24 7.55 3.04 4.47
N LEU A 25 6.41 2.38 4.32
CA LEU A 25 6.20 1.01 4.80
C LEU A 25 7.13 0.04 4.05
N LYS A 26 7.23 0.19 2.73
CA LYS A 26 8.11 -0.60 1.86
C LYS A 26 9.59 -0.41 2.20
N GLU A 27 10.03 0.83 2.45
CA GLU A 27 11.38 1.12 2.98
C GLU A 27 11.68 0.42 4.31
N ASN A 28 10.66 0.17 5.13
CA ASN A 28 10.78 -0.56 6.38
C ASN A 28 10.65 -2.09 6.21
N ASN A 29 10.81 -2.60 4.98
CA ASN A 29 10.59 -4.01 4.62
C ASN A 29 9.22 -4.53 5.05
N LYS A 30 8.19 -3.68 5.01
CA LYS A 30 6.80 -4.09 5.25
C LYS A 30 6.12 -4.33 3.92
N TYR A 31 5.44 -5.45 3.81
CA TYR A 31 4.69 -5.84 2.63
C TYR A 31 3.40 -5.03 2.55
N VAL A 32 3.13 -4.36 1.42
CA VAL A 32 1.92 -3.55 1.26
C VAL A 32 1.02 -4.09 0.15
N ILE A 33 -0.20 -4.48 0.52
CA ILE A 33 -1.24 -4.95 -0.40
C ILE A 33 -2.26 -3.82 -0.57
N GLY A 34 -2.36 -3.28 -1.77
CA GLY A 34 -3.42 -2.34 -2.15
C GLY A 34 -4.70 -3.06 -2.57
N LEU A 35 -5.84 -2.56 -2.11
CA LEU A 35 -7.16 -3.00 -2.51
C LEU A 35 -7.95 -1.77 -2.95
N GLY A 36 -8.46 -1.77 -4.17
CA GLY A 36 -9.20 -0.61 -4.67
C GLY A 36 -9.99 -0.89 -5.93
N VAL A 37 -11.05 -0.11 -6.12
CA VAL A 37 -11.89 -0.22 -7.33
C VAL A 37 -11.14 0.32 -8.54
N LYS A 38 -11.15 -0.45 -9.63
CA LYS A 38 -10.42 -0.22 -10.90
C LYS A 38 -10.64 1.17 -11.53
N ASN A 39 -11.73 1.85 -11.19
CA ASN A 39 -12.08 3.18 -11.70
C ASN A 39 -11.73 4.36 -10.78
N SER A 40 -11.24 4.12 -9.57
CA SER A 40 -10.95 5.18 -8.59
C SER A 40 -9.55 5.08 -8.00
N SER A 41 -8.69 4.21 -8.54
CA SER A 41 -7.34 3.98 -8.04
C SER A 41 -6.30 4.56 -9.00
N SER A 42 -5.45 5.45 -8.50
CA SER A 42 -4.36 6.04 -9.28
C SER A 42 -3.27 5.02 -9.59
N ASN A 43 -2.79 4.96 -10.85
CA ASN A 43 -1.69 4.07 -11.26
C ASN A 43 -0.41 4.24 -10.41
N LEU A 44 -0.14 5.47 -9.94
CA LEU A 44 0.98 5.74 -9.04
C LEU A 44 0.88 5.01 -7.69
N LEU A 45 -0.33 4.84 -7.16
CA LEU A 45 -0.55 4.09 -5.92
C LEU A 45 -0.34 2.60 -6.18
N ILE A 46 -0.87 2.11 -7.30
CA ILE A 46 -0.75 0.71 -7.75
C ILE A 46 0.72 0.33 -7.93
N ASP A 47 1.49 1.17 -8.63
CA ASP A 47 2.93 0.94 -8.88
C ASP A 47 3.77 0.99 -7.58
N ASN A 48 3.30 1.70 -6.56
CA ASN A 48 3.99 1.75 -5.26
C ASN A 48 3.70 0.52 -4.38
N CYS A 49 2.53 -0.10 -4.53
CA CYS A 49 2.16 -1.30 -3.77
C CYS A 49 2.96 -2.52 -4.25
N ASP A 50 3.13 -3.51 -3.37
CA ASP A 50 3.77 -4.79 -3.76
C ASP A 50 2.77 -5.70 -4.48
N GLU A 51 1.50 -5.64 -4.07
CA GLU A 51 0.40 -6.34 -4.69
C GLU A 51 -0.81 -5.41 -4.72
N PHE A 52 -1.55 -5.38 -5.83
CA PHE A 52 -2.78 -4.60 -5.94
C PHE A 52 -3.92 -5.46 -6.48
N ILE A 53 -5.00 -5.54 -5.70
CA ILE A 53 -6.18 -6.36 -6.01
C ILE A 53 -7.37 -5.42 -6.24
N PHE A 54 -8.15 -5.70 -7.29
CA PHE A 54 -9.35 -4.94 -7.66
C PHE A 54 -10.64 -5.60 -7.19
#